data_AF-A0A0J8U2Z9-F1
#
_entry.id   AF-A0A0J8U2Z9-F1
#
_cell.length_a   1.000
_cell.length_b   1.000
_cell.length_c   1.000
_cell.angle_alpha   90.00
_cell.angle_beta   90.00
_cell.angle_gamma   90.00
#
_symmetry.space_group_name_H-M   'P 1'
#
loop_
_entity.id
_entity.type
_entity.pdbx_description
1 polymer ?
#
loop_
_entity_poly.entity_id
_entity_poly.type
_entity_poly.pdbx_seq_one_letter_code
_entity_poly.pdbx_strand_id
1 'polypeptide(L)'
;MKTRTKTLGVAAAVAAITASLPLAATASADPAPTTTTAPVVEIPDPQGSGCDNFKKAMPEWKNLAELPAGKVLASIPDISTFNAALSGGMNPDVNIIPVLDNGPYVIFAPTNDAFAAMEPGKLDALKADSAALTSFDYYHAFLGLLGPDDVKGQRPTQQGAEVKVTGKGGDIKVNDTAKLVCGPIQAQNARIYLIDTVLDPNSPPEELVPTITGTSTTTTTKAPETPAADAPIG
;
A
#
# COMPACT_ATOMS: atom_id res chain seq x y z
N MET A 1 -0.88 35.86 63.67
CA MET A 1 -2.19 35.54 64.28
C MET A 1 -3.09 34.91 63.23
N LYS A 2 -3.71 33.76 63.58
CA LYS A 2 -4.79 33.13 62.81
C LYS A 2 -5.94 34.12 62.61
N THR A 3 -6.66 34.06 61.48
CA THR A 3 -8.11 33.75 61.37
C THR A 3 -8.64 34.20 59.99
N ARG A 4 -9.24 33.32 59.16
CA ARG A 4 -10.64 32.80 59.22
C ARG A 4 -11.65 33.94 58.91
N THR A 5 -12.63 33.88 58.01
CA THR A 5 -13.61 32.82 57.66
C THR A 5 -14.59 33.36 56.59
N LYS A 6 -15.11 32.44 55.74
CA LYS A 6 -16.44 32.25 55.07
C LYS A 6 -17.43 33.45 54.99
N THR A 7 -18.28 33.61 53.95
CA THR A 7 -19.57 32.90 53.70
C THR A 7 -20.22 33.41 52.38
N LEU A 8 -20.70 32.56 51.45
CA LEU A 8 -22.10 32.13 51.19
C LEU A 8 -23.11 33.22 50.73
N GLY A 9 -23.82 32.99 49.60
CA GLY A 9 -25.10 33.67 49.33
C GLY A 9 -25.61 33.70 47.87
N VAL A 10 -26.63 32.87 47.60
CA VAL A 10 -27.48 32.65 46.40
C VAL A 10 -28.18 33.89 45.81
N ALA A 11 -28.46 33.91 44.48
CA ALA A 11 -29.71 34.48 43.93
C ALA A 11 -30.00 34.01 42.47
N ALA A 12 -31.19 33.43 42.26
CA ALA A 12 -31.79 33.16 40.96
C ALA A 12 -32.67 34.35 40.53
N ALA A 13 -32.74 34.65 39.22
CA ALA A 13 -33.70 35.59 38.66
C ALA A 13 -34.27 35.06 37.35
N VAL A 14 -35.59 34.81 37.36
CA VAL A 14 -36.45 34.46 36.23
C VAL A 14 -37.06 35.76 35.71
N ALA A 15 -36.95 36.04 34.40
CA ALA A 15 -37.66 37.14 33.75
C ALA A 15 -38.54 36.59 32.63
N ALA A 16 -39.84 36.81 32.77
CA ALA A 16 -40.89 36.44 31.83
C ALA A 16 -41.04 37.50 30.73
N ILE A 17 -41.29 37.07 29.48
CA ILE A 17 -41.80 37.92 28.40
C ILE A 17 -43.10 37.28 27.88
N THR A 18 -44.16 38.09 27.87
CA THR A 18 -45.55 37.77 27.56
C THR A 18 -45.97 38.33 26.18
N ALA A 19 -46.91 37.62 25.53
CA ALA A 19 -47.93 38.10 24.57
C ALA A 19 -47.47 38.57 23.16
N SER A 20 -48.12 38.31 22.01
CA SER A 20 -49.29 37.54 21.57
C SER A 20 -49.37 37.61 20.02
N LEU A 21 -49.67 36.49 19.34
CA LEU A 21 -50.67 36.27 18.26
C LEU A 21 -50.25 35.21 17.21
N PRO A 22 -51.20 34.42 16.67
CA PRO A 22 -50.94 33.14 16.02
C PRO A 22 -50.98 33.24 14.48
N LEU A 23 -49.93 32.75 13.81
CA LEU A 23 -50.01 32.36 12.39
C LEU A 23 -49.89 30.84 12.33
N ALA A 24 -51.01 30.19 12.01
CA ALA A 24 -51.05 28.77 11.70
C ALA A 24 -50.26 28.52 10.40
N ALA A 25 -48.99 28.17 10.55
CA ALA A 25 -48.30 27.33 9.59
C ALA A 25 -48.22 25.95 10.22
N THR A 26 -48.79 24.95 9.56
CA THR A 26 -48.52 23.53 9.84
C THR A 26 -47.05 23.26 9.51
N ALA A 27 -46.16 23.64 10.43
CA ALA A 27 -44.77 23.22 10.41
C ALA A 27 -44.73 21.84 11.06
N SER A 28 -44.62 20.81 10.22
CA SER A 28 -44.29 19.46 10.63
C SER A 28 -43.15 19.49 11.64
N ALA A 29 -43.31 18.72 12.72
CA ALA A 29 -42.32 18.53 13.75
C ALA A 29 -40.91 18.39 13.15
N ASP A 30 -40.05 19.35 13.51
CA ASP A 30 -38.61 19.27 13.30
C ASP A 30 -38.12 17.98 13.98
N PRO A 31 -37.57 17.01 13.22
CA PRO A 31 -37.09 15.79 13.82
C PRO A 31 -35.92 16.13 14.76
N ALA A 32 -35.94 15.46 15.92
CA ALA A 32 -34.88 15.42 16.93
C ALA A 32 -33.46 15.52 16.33
N PRO A 33 -32.47 16.09 17.05
CA PRO A 33 -31.12 16.24 16.55
C PRO A 33 -30.63 14.87 16.07
N THR A 34 -30.60 14.71 14.75
CA THR A 34 -29.90 13.61 14.11
C THR A 34 -28.48 13.69 14.63
N THR A 35 -28.08 12.65 15.35
CA THR A 35 -26.70 12.22 15.43
C THR A 35 -26.04 12.54 14.09
N THR A 36 -25.24 13.59 14.07
CA THR A 36 -24.30 13.85 13.00
C THR A 36 -23.25 12.76 13.16
N THR A 37 -23.58 11.58 12.65
CA THR A 37 -22.63 10.54 12.34
C THR A 37 -21.74 11.18 11.28
N ALA A 38 -20.45 11.37 11.60
CA ALA A 38 -19.44 11.65 10.60
C ALA A 38 -19.65 10.71 9.40
N PRO A 39 -19.38 11.13 8.15
CA PRO A 39 -19.50 10.22 7.02
C PRO A 39 -18.71 8.95 7.32
N VAL A 40 -19.42 7.84 7.54
CA VAL A 40 -18.82 6.51 7.49
C VAL A 40 -18.26 6.44 6.09
N VAL A 41 -16.95 6.56 5.95
CA VAL A 41 -16.27 6.32 4.67
C VAL A 41 -16.57 4.86 4.36
N GLU A 42 -17.59 4.65 3.53
CA GLU A 42 -18.02 3.32 3.13
C GLU A 42 -16.81 2.67 2.44
N ILE A 43 -16.27 1.64 3.10
CA ILE A 43 -15.18 0.83 2.57
C ILE A 43 -15.71 0.23 1.26
N PRO A 44 -15.24 0.65 0.08
CA PRO A 44 -15.71 0.09 -1.17
C PRO A 44 -15.43 -1.40 -1.17
N ASP A 45 -16.40 -2.19 -1.62
CA ASP A 45 -16.20 -3.62 -1.82
C ASP A 45 -14.99 -3.86 -2.73
N PRO A 46 -14.15 -4.86 -2.41
CA PRO A 46 -13.05 -5.22 -3.29
C PRO A 46 -13.63 -5.69 -4.63
N GLN A 47 -13.00 -5.24 -5.71
CA GLN A 47 -13.42 -5.48 -7.09
C GLN A 47 -12.44 -6.45 -7.76
N GLY A 48 -12.95 -7.31 -8.65
CA GLY A 48 -12.14 -8.27 -9.38
C GLY A 48 -12.85 -9.61 -9.54
N SER A 49 -12.50 -10.33 -10.60
CA SER A 49 -13.13 -11.61 -10.94
C SER A 49 -12.87 -12.72 -9.93
N GLY A 50 -11.86 -12.58 -9.07
CA GLY A 50 -11.50 -13.54 -8.03
C GLY A 50 -11.92 -13.13 -6.62
N CYS A 51 -12.67 -12.02 -6.45
CA CYS A 51 -13.07 -11.59 -5.11
C CYS A 51 -14.04 -12.54 -4.40
N ASP A 52 -14.74 -13.43 -5.11
CA ASP A 52 -15.56 -14.47 -4.47
C ASP A 52 -14.72 -15.45 -3.66
N ASN A 53 -13.54 -15.84 -4.16
CA ASN A 53 -12.62 -16.71 -3.44
C ASN A 53 -12.08 -16.01 -2.18
N PHE A 54 -11.69 -14.75 -2.32
CA PHE A 54 -11.26 -13.92 -1.20
C PHE A 54 -12.35 -13.77 -0.12
N LYS A 55 -13.59 -13.42 -0.51
CA LYS A 55 -14.73 -13.28 0.42
C LYS A 55 -15.09 -14.60 1.09
N LYS A 56 -14.90 -15.72 0.40
CA LYS A 56 -15.10 -17.07 0.97
C LYS A 56 -14.01 -17.45 1.97
N ALA A 57 -12.76 -17.08 1.69
CA ALA A 57 -11.63 -17.29 2.60
C ALA A 57 -11.71 -16.36 3.82
N MET A 58 -12.22 -15.14 3.64
CA MET A 58 -12.38 -14.14 4.69
C MET A 58 -13.77 -13.48 4.63
N PRO A 59 -14.76 -14.06 5.33
CA PRO A 59 -16.10 -13.48 5.40
C PRO A 59 -16.11 -12.12 6.13
N GLU A 60 -15.17 -11.92 7.05
CA GLU A 60 -15.00 -10.72 7.86
C GLU A 60 -13.98 -9.73 7.27
N TRP A 61 -13.83 -9.69 5.94
CA TRP A 61 -12.82 -8.85 5.26
C TRP A 61 -12.94 -7.35 5.55
N LYS A 62 -14.11 -6.89 6.01
CA LYS A 62 -14.33 -5.48 6.40
C LYS A 62 -13.52 -5.09 7.64
N ASN A 63 -13.26 -6.04 8.54
CA ASN A 63 -12.49 -5.80 9.77
C ASN A 63 -10.98 -5.67 9.49
N LEU A 64 -10.53 -6.03 8.28
CA LEU A 64 -9.13 -5.90 7.87
C LEU A 64 -8.70 -4.43 7.78
N ALA A 65 -9.65 -3.51 7.54
CA ALA A 65 -9.36 -2.08 7.49
C ALA A 65 -8.87 -1.50 8.82
N GLU A 66 -9.13 -2.19 9.94
CA GLU A 66 -8.66 -1.79 11.27
C GLU A 66 -7.27 -2.38 11.60
N LEU A 67 -6.81 -3.35 10.79
CA LEU A 67 -5.56 -4.06 11.00
C LEU A 67 -4.42 -3.45 10.19
N PRO A 68 -3.17 -3.52 10.69
CA PRO A 68 -2.01 -3.09 9.94
C PRO A 68 -1.73 -4.04 8.76
N ALA A 69 -1.04 -3.53 7.74
CA ALA A 69 -0.78 -4.22 6.47
C ALA A 69 -0.25 -5.65 6.67
N GLY A 70 0.74 -5.84 7.54
CA GLY A 70 1.34 -7.14 7.83
C GLY A 70 0.36 -8.15 8.41
N LYS A 71 -0.59 -7.71 9.25
CA LYS A 71 -1.62 -8.60 9.81
C LYS A 71 -2.65 -8.98 8.75
N VAL A 72 -3.01 -8.05 7.87
CA VAL A 72 -3.92 -8.34 6.76
C VAL A 72 -3.28 -9.33 5.80
N LEU A 73 -2.00 -9.13 5.44
CA LEU A 73 -1.25 -10.04 4.56
C LEU A 73 -1.14 -11.46 5.15
N ALA A 74 -0.89 -11.57 6.46
CA ALA A 74 -0.83 -12.85 7.15
C ALA A 74 -2.20 -13.55 7.27
N SER A 75 -3.30 -12.80 7.16
CA SER A 75 -4.66 -13.35 7.28
C SER A 75 -5.18 -13.95 5.96
N ILE A 76 -4.58 -13.59 4.83
CA ILE A 76 -5.00 -14.04 3.51
C ILE A 76 -4.29 -15.36 3.16
N PRO A 77 -5.00 -16.51 3.09
CA PRO A 77 -4.36 -17.79 2.79
C PRO A 77 -3.81 -17.86 1.37
N ASP A 78 -4.46 -17.19 0.41
CA ASP A 78 -4.09 -17.22 -1.01
C ASP A 78 -2.76 -16.52 -1.31
N ILE A 79 -2.19 -15.78 -0.36
CA ILE A 79 -0.89 -15.10 -0.52
C ILE A 79 0.13 -15.55 0.52
N SER A 80 -0.10 -16.70 1.16
CA SER A 80 0.78 -17.23 2.21
C SER A 80 2.24 -17.31 1.77
N THR A 81 2.48 -17.64 0.49
CA THR A 81 3.82 -17.67 -0.11
C THR A 81 4.44 -16.28 -0.11
N PHE A 82 3.73 -15.26 -0.59
CA PHE A 82 4.19 -13.87 -0.57
C PHE A 82 4.44 -13.38 0.86
N ASN A 83 3.52 -13.64 1.80
CA ASN A 83 3.69 -13.25 3.19
C ASN A 83 4.95 -13.89 3.82
N ALA A 84 5.29 -15.12 3.43
CA ALA A 84 6.54 -15.75 3.85
C ALA A 84 7.78 -15.07 3.27
N ALA A 85 7.73 -14.49 2.06
CA ALA A 85 8.83 -13.67 1.53
C ALA A 85 9.01 -12.41 2.38
N LEU A 86 7.92 -11.67 2.60
CA LEU A 86 7.94 -10.40 3.33
C LEU A 86 8.37 -10.50 4.80
N SER A 87 7.96 -11.58 5.48
CA SER A 87 8.19 -11.80 6.92
C SER A 87 9.49 -12.54 7.23
N GLY A 88 10.27 -12.89 6.20
CA GLY A 88 11.50 -13.66 6.34
C GLY A 88 11.32 -15.15 6.55
N GLY A 89 10.11 -15.67 6.32
CA GLY A 89 9.84 -17.10 6.28
C GLY A 89 10.56 -17.83 5.13
N MET A 90 10.82 -17.12 4.03
CA MET A 90 11.63 -17.64 2.91
C MET A 90 13.13 -17.42 3.11
N ASN A 91 13.51 -16.26 3.62
CA ASN A 91 14.89 -15.90 3.93
C ASN A 91 14.91 -15.06 5.21
N PRO A 92 15.54 -15.53 6.31
CA PRO A 92 15.51 -14.83 7.59
C PRO A 92 16.21 -13.47 7.59
N ASP A 93 17.04 -13.18 6.58
CA ASP A 93 17.73 -11.90 6.43
C ASP A 93 16.82 -10.81 5.84
N VAL A 94 15.62 -11.16 5.38
CA VAL A 94 14.66 -10.21 4.79
C VAL A 94 13.42 -10.13 5.66
N ASN A 95 13.11 -8.93 6.16
CA ASN A 95 11.85 -8.68 6.87
C ASN A 95 11.39 -7.24 6.63
N ILE A 96 10.47 -7.07 5.69
CA ILE A 96 9.93 -5.75 5.35
C ILE A 96 8.53 -5.50 5.92
N ILE A 97 7.93 -6.46 6.62
CA ILE A 97 6.64 -6.27 7.31
C ILE A 97 6.64 -5.01 8.19
N PRO A 98 7.66 -4.75 9.04
CA PRO A 98 7.69 -3.53 9.84
C PRO A 98 7.70 -2.26 8.97
N VAL A 99 8.36 -2.30 7.80
CA VAL A 99 8.40 -1.15 6.88
C VAL A 99 7.01 -0.92 6.29
N LEU A 100 6.34 -2.00 5.87
CA LEU A 100 4.99 -1.96 5.32
C LEU A 100 3.95 -1.52 6.34
N ASP A 101 4.15 -1.77 7.63
CA ASP A 101 3.25 -1.32 8.71
C ASP A 101 3.41 0.17 9.06
N ASN A 102 4.56 0.78 8.73
CA ASN A 102 4.88 2.16 9.13
C ASN A 102 4.49 3.24 8.12
N GLY A 103 3.89 2.89 6.98
CA GLY A 103 3.58 3.89 5.94
C GLY A 103 2.35 3.55 5.09
N PRO A 104 1.81 4.55 4.36
CA PRO A 104 0.80 4.35 3.35
C PRO A 104 1.40 3.60 2.16
N TYR A 105 1.13 2.31 2.05
CA TYR A 105 1.58 1.51 0.91
C TYR A 105 0.44 0.95 0.09
N VAL A 106 0.64 0.92 -1.21
CA VAL A 106 -0.12 0.03 -2.09
C VAL A 106 0.74 -1.19 -2.33
N ILE A 107 0.18 -2.36 -2.04
CA ILE A 107 0.88 -3.64 -2.09
C ILE A 107 0.19 -4.52 -3.12
N PHE A 108 0.90 -4.90 -4.15
CA PHE A 108 0.49 -5.91 -5.12
C PHE A 108 0.91 -7.28 -4.60
N ALA A 109 -0.04 -8.04 -4.08
CA ALA A 109 0.23 -9.35 -3.49
C ALA A 109 -0.06 -10.47 -4.53
N PRO A 110 0.98 -11.12 -5.10
CA PRO A 110 0.76 -12.27 -5.97
C PRO A 110 0.15 -13.44 -5.20
N THR A 111 -0.82 -14.12 -5.81
CA THR A 111 -1.43 -15.31 -5.24
C THR A 111 -0.49 -16.52 -5.30
N ASN A 112 -0.78 -17.55 -4.51
CA ASN A 112 -0.04 -18.80 -4.53
C ASN A 112 -0.03 -19.45 -5.92
N ASP A 113 -1.13 -19.32 -6.68
CA ASP A 113 -1.19 -19.72 -8.08
C ASP A 113 -0.21 -18.94 -8.97
N ALA A 114 -0.02 -17.64 -8.71
CA ALA A 114 0.96 -16.82 -9.40
C ALA A 114 2.39 -17.33 -9.16
N PHE A 115 2.72 -17.71 -7.92
CA PHE A 115 4.00 -18.34 -7.59
C PHE A 115 4.14 -19.73 -8.20
N ALA A 116 3.06 -20.51 -8.27
CA ALA A 116 3.08 -21.82 -8.91
C ALA A 116 3.26 -21.73 -10.43
N ALA A 117 2.81 -20.64 -11.05
CA ALA A 117 3.00 -20.33 -12.46
C ALA A 117 4.41 -19.80 -12.79
N MET A 118 5.20 -19.41 -11.78
CA MET A 118 6.59 -19.01 -11.98
C MET A 118 7.46 -20.20 -12.41
N GLU A 119 8.53 -19.89 -13.13
CA GLU A 119 9.49 -20.90 -13.54
C GLU A 119 10.17 -21.55 -12.32
N PRO A 120 10.17 -22.90 -12.23
CA PRO A 120 10.75 -23.61 -11.10
C PRO A 120 12.25 -23.30 -11.03
N GLY A 121 12.71 -22.83 -9.87
CA GLY A 121 14.09 -22.43 -9.63
C GLY A 121 14.30 -20.92 -9.50
N LYS A 122 13.42 -20.07 -10.07
CA LYS A 122 13.51 -18.62 -9.86
C LYS A 122 13.20 -18.23 -8.41
N LEU A 123 12.21 -18.91 -7.82
CA LEU A 123 11.89 -18.75 -6.39
C LEU A 123 13.06 -19.18 -5.50
N ASP A 124 13.76 -20.26 -5.85
CA ASP A 124 14.92 -20.72 -5.06
C ASP A 124 16.14 -19.81 -5.23
N ALA A 125 16.33 -19.22 -6.41
CA ALA A 125 17.32 -18.17 -6.62
C ALA A 125 17.03 -16.93 -5.76
N LEU A 126 15.76 -16.51 -5.67
CA LEU A 126 15.35 -15.42 -4.77
C LEU A 126 15.58 -15.79 -3.31
N LYS A 127 15.24 -17.01 -2.87
CA LYS A 127 15.51 -17.45 -1.50
C LYS A 127 17.00 -17.42 -1.15
N ALA A 128 17.88 -17.74 -2.11
CA ALA A 128 19.32 -17.78 -1.89
C ALA A 128 19.96 -16.38 -1.81
N ASP A 129 19.33 -15.36 -2.38
CA ASP A 129 19.84 -13.98 -2.43
C ASP A 129 18.90 -13.02 -1.70
N SER A 130 19.28 -12.63 -0.48
CA SER A 130 18.50 -11.70 0.36
C SER A 130 18.38 -10.31 -0.25
N ALA A 131 19.36 -9.84 -1.02
CA ALA A 131 19.29 -8.53 -1.67
C ALA A 131 18.32 -8.54 -2.85
N ALA A 132 18.33 -9.62 -3.63
CA ALA A 132 17.37 -9.82 -4.71
C ALA A 132 15.94 -9.98 -4.17
N LEU A 133 15.75 -10.76 -3.10
CA LEU A 133 14.44 -10.95 -2.47
C LEU A 133 13.90 -9.65 -1.86
N THR A 134 14.75 -8.88 -1.18
CA THR A 134 14.37 -7.54 -0.67
C THR A 134 13.93 -6.61 -1.80
N SER A 135 14.68 -6.58 -2.90
CA SER A 135 14.34 -5.78 -4.08
C SER A 135 13.02 -6.23 -4.71
N PHE A 136 12.79 -7.54 -4.78
CA PHE A 136 11.56 -8.14 -5.27
C PHE A 136 10.36 -7.74 -4.40
N ASP A 137 10.48 -7.83 -3.08
CA ASP A 137 9.42 -7.46 -2.14
C ASP A 137 9.07 -5.96 -2.24
N TYR A 138 10.10 -5.11 -2.34
CA TYR A 138 9.91 -3.67 -2.54
C TYR A 138 9.38 -3.31 -3.93
N TYR A 139 9.55 -4.14 -4.96
CA TYR A 139 8.96 -3.91 -6.29
C TYR A 139 7.44 -4.10 -6.28
N HIS A 140 6.94 -4.97 -5.40
CA HIS A 140 5.51 -5.19 -5.21
C HIS A 140 4.82 -4.12 -4.35
N ALA A 141 5.59 -3.21 -3.75
CA ALA A 141 5.07 -2.15 -2.91
C ALA A 141 5.45 -0.77 -3.47
N PHE A 142 4.51 0.17 -3.40
CA PHE A 142 4.80 1.58 -3.67
C PHE A 142 4.07 2.49 -2.69
N LEU A 143 4.60 3.71 -2.51
CA LEU A 143 4.04 4.66 -1.57
C LEU A 143 2.72 5.23 -2.10
N GLY A 144 1.66 5.10 -1.31
CA GLY A 144 0.34 5.66 -1.58
C GLY A 144 -0.80 4.89 -0.91
N LEU A 145 -1.97 5.51 -0.88
CA LEU A 145 -3.25 4.87 -0.55
C LEU A 145 -4.21 5.10 -1.73
N LEU A 146 -3.88 4.51 -2.87
CA LEU A 146 -4.66 4.68 -4.09
C LEU A 146 -5.77 3.62 -4.15
N GLY A 147 -6.97 4.08 -4.50
CA GLY A 147 -8.09 3.21 -4.86
C GLY A 147 -7.99 2.68 -6.29
N PRO A 148 -8.91 1.78 -6.70
CA PRO A 148 -8.85 1.09 -7.98
C PRO A 148 -9.08 2.03 -9.18
N ASP A 149 -9.62 3.22 -8.96
CA ASP A 149 -9.81 4.25 -9.99
C ASP A 149 -8.59 5.18 -10.15
N ASP A 150 -7.78 5.32 -9.10
CA ASP A 150 -6.65 6.25 -8.99
C ASP A 150 -5.27 5.56 -9.12
N VAL A 151 -5.23 4.24 -8.95
CA VAL A 151 -3.99 3.45 -9.01
C VAL A 151 -3.37 3.40 -10.41
N LYS A 152 -4.16 3.66 -11.46
CA LYS A 152 -3.69 3.70 -12.86
C LYS A 152 -2.56 4.71 -13.08
N GLY A 153 -1.73 4.42 -14.08
CA GLY A 153 -0.57 5.22 -14.47
C GLY A 153 0.77 4.53 -14.15
N GLN A 154 1.86 5.23 -14.44
CA GLN A 154 3.21 4.80 -14.06
C GLN A 154 3.48 5.26 -12.62
N ARG A 155 3.91 4.34 -11.76
CA ARG A 155 4.18 4.58 -10.34
C ARG A 155 5.57 4.07 -9.98
N PRO A 156 6.41 4.89 -9.29
CA PRO A 156 7.70 4.42 -8.81
C PRO A 156 7.49 3.47 -7.62
N THR A 157 8.07 2.27 -7.70
CA THR A 157 8.06 1.30 -6.60
C THR A 157 9.08 1.67 -5.53
N GLN A 158 9.04 1.00 -4.37
CA GLN A 158 10.06 1.19 -3.33
C GLN A 158 11.45 0.70 -3.74
N GLN A 159 11.52 -0.22 -4.71
CA GLN A 159 12.79 -0.69 -5.26
C GLN A 159 13.43 0.37 -6.18
N GLY A 160 12.63 1.28 -6.74
CA GLY A 160 13.07 2.37 -7.61
C GLY A 160 12.60 2.24 -9.06
N ALA A 161 12.36 1.02 -9.55
CA ALA A 161 11.79 0.80 -10.87
C ALA A 161 10.31 1.19 -10.93
N GLU A 162 9.84 1.63 -12.09
CA GLU A 162 8.43 1.99 -12.30
C GLU A 162 7.57 0.75 -12.57
N VAL A 163 6.33 0.77 -12.06
CA VAL A 163 5.27 -0.17 -12.43
C VAL A 163 4.20 0.58 -13.21
N LYS A 164 3.74 -0.03 -14.30
CA LYS A 164 2.69 0.53 -15.13
C LYS A 164 1.37 -0.14 -14.79
N VAL A 165 0.45 0.63 -14.24
CA VAL A 165 -0.90 0.15 -13.94
C VAL A 165 -1.87 0.65 -15.00
N THR A 166 -2.56 -0.27 -15.68
CA THR A 166 -3.59 0.02 -16.67
C THR A 166 -4.93 -0.54 -16.21
N GLY A 167 -6.03 -0.03 -16.76
CA GLY A 167 -7.39 -0.42 -16.35
C GLY A 167 -8.00 0.46 -15.26
N LYS A 168 -9.18 0.06 -14.78
CA LYS A 168 -9.96 0.75 -13.74
C LYS A 168 -10.85 -0.27 -13.01
N GLY A 169 -11.12 -0.05 -11.72
CA GLY A 169 -12.03 -0.90 -10.96
C GLY A 169 -11.52 -2.35 -10.85
N GLY A 170 -12.39 -3.32 -11.17
CA GLY A 170 -12.06 -4.75 -11.11
C GLY A 170 -11.21 -5.30 -12.26
N ASP A 171 -10.90 -4.50 -13.29
CA ASP A 171 -10.15 -4.92 -14.49
C ASP A 171 -8.74 -4.30 -14.55
N ILE A 172 -8.12 -4.06 -13.39
CA ILE A 172 -6.76 -3.52 -13.32
C ILE A 172 -5.75 -4.54 -13.84
N LYS A 173 -4.75 -4.06 -14.57
CA LYS A 173 -3.57 -4.81 -14.99
C LYS A 173 -2.30 -4.08 -14.58
N VAL A 174 -1.29 -4.82 -14.16
CA VAL A 174 0.02 -4.30 -13.79
C VAL A 174 1.06 -4.86 -14.76
N ASN A 175 1.89 -3.97 -15.31
CA ASN A 175 2.91 -4.24 -16.32
C ASN A 175 2.38 -4.96 -17.58
N ASP A 176 1.08 -4.81 -17.88
CA ASP A 176 0.38 -5.49 -18.98
C ASP A 176 0.42 -7.04 -18.93
N THR A 177 1.04 -7.63 -17.88
CA THR A 177 1.20 -9.07 -17.65
C THR A 177 0.36 -9.58 -16.50
N ALA A 178 0.37 -8.89 -15.35
CA ALA A 178 -0.37 -9.28 -14.17
C ALA A 178 -1.78 -8.68 -14.17
N LYS A 179 -2.79 -9.48 -13.87
CA LYS A 179 -4.19 -9.05 -13.77
C LYS A 179 -4.61 -9.01 -12.31
N LEU A 180 -5.49 -8.07 -11.99
CA LEU A 180 -6.13 -8.00 -10.68
C LEU A 180 -7.09 -9.17 -10.50
N VAL A 181 -6.82 -9.99 -9.48
CA VAL A 181 -7.71 -11.04 -9.00
C VAL A 181 -8.74 -10.44 -8.07
N CYS A 182 -8.29 -9.66 -7.07
CA CYS A 182 -9.17 -8.99 -6.12
C CYS A 182 -8.52 -7.78 -5.46
N GLY A 183 -9.19 -6.63 -5.45
CA GLY A 183 -8.74 -5.45 -4.72
C GLY A 183 -9.61 -4.22 -5.01
N PRO A 184 -9.53 -3.15 -4.22
CA PRO A 184 -8.62 -2.95 -3.09
C PRO A 184 -9.12 -3.66 -1.84
N ILE A 185 -8.22 -4.35 -1.14
CA ILE A 185 -8.44 -4.72 0.26
C ILE A 185 -7.91 -3.57 1.11
N GLN A 186 -8.79 -3.00 1.93
CA GLN A 186 -8.41 -1.92 2.83
C GLN A 186 -7.73 -2.48 4.07
N ALA A 187 -6.55 -1.96 4.38
CA ALA A 187 -5.87 -2.08 5.66
C ALA A 187 -5.75 -0.69 6.30
N GLN A 188 -5.39 -0.63 7.58
CA GLN A 188 -5.24 0.61 8.34
C GLN A 188 -4.28 1.59 7.66
N ASN A 189 -3.18 1.05 7.14
CA ASN A 189 -2.09 1.82 6.56
C ASN A 189 -1.72 1.36 5.15
N ALA A 190 -2.50 0.46 4.53
CA ALA A 190 -2.18 -0.02 3.19
C ALA A 190 -3.42 -0.35 2.34
N ARG A 191 -3.22 -0.42 1.02
CA ARG A 191 -4.17 -0.99 0.07
C ARG A 191 -3.54 -2.21 -0.57
N ILE A 192 -4.18 -3.37 -0.41
CA ILE A 192 -3.66 -4.63 -0.93
C ILE A 192 -4.46 -5.01 -2.18
N TYR A 193 -3.76 -5.36 -3.25
CA TYR A 193 -4.32 -5.79 -4.53
C TYR A 193 -3.78 -7.17 -4.86
N LEU A 194 -4.65 -8.18 -4.93
CA LEU A 194 -4.25 -9.54 -5.28
C LEU A 194 -4.08 -9.63 -6.79
N ILE A 195 -2.95 -10.15 -7.24
CA ILE A 195 -2.64 -10.32 -8.66
C ILE A 195 -2.36 -11.79 -9.00
N ASP A 196 -2.63 -12.17 -10.25
CA ASP A 196 -2.49 -13.54 -10.75
C ASP A 196 -1.08 -13.89 -11.25
N THR A 197 -0.19 -12.89 -11.33
CA THR A 197 1.16 -13.03 -11.87
C THR A 197 2.15 -12.32 -10.96
N VAL A 198 3.32 -12.90 -10.78
CA VAL A 198 4.40 -12.31 -9.97
C VAL A 198 5.13 -11.22 -10.76
N LEU A 199 5.43 -10.09 -10.12
CA LEU A 199 6.15 -8.97 -10.73
C LEU A 199 7.65 -9.12 -10.49
N ASP A 200 8.43 -9.18 -11.57
CA ASP A 200 9.89 -9.29 -11.48
C ASP A 200 10.57 -7.93 -11.73
N PRO A 201 11.44 -7.45 -10.81
CA PRO A 201 12.15 -6.18 -11.01
C PRO A 201 13.18 -6.25 -12.16
N ASN A 202 13.59 -7.46 -12.58
CA ASN A 202 14.50 -7.69 -13.70
C ASN A 202 13.79 -7.74 -15.08
N SER A 203 12.46 -7.61 -15.09
CA SER A 203 11.65 -7.53 -16.30
C SER A 203 10.65 -6.37 -16.17
N PRO A 204 11.15 -5.13 -16.02
CA PRO A 204 10.28 -3.96 -16.02
C PRO A 204 9.47 -3.92 -17.33
N PRO A 205 8.25 -3.36 -17.31
CA PRO A 205 7.51 -3.13 -18.54
C PRO A 205 8.40 -2.29 -19.44
N GLU A 206 8.37 -2.59 -20.74
CA GLU A 206 9.13 -1.86 -21.76
C GLU A 206 8.98 -0.36 -21.48
N GLU A 207 10.06 0.27 -20.98
CA GLU A 207 10.06 1.70 -20.69
C GLU A 207 9.60 2.40 -21.97
N LEU A 208 8.87 3.51 -21.84
CA LEU A 208 8.94 4.54 -22.87
C LEU A 208 10.36 5.08 -22.85
N VAL A 209 11.32 4.30 -23.35
CA VAL A 209 12.69 4.74 -23.57
C VAL A 209 12.57 5.94 -24.51
N PRO A 210 13.02 7.15 -24.13
CA PRO A 210 13.53 8.01 -25.17
C PRO A 210 14.65 7.19 -25.81
N THR A 211 14.49 6.88 -27.09
CA THR A 211 15.51 6.23 -27.90
C THR A 211 16.84 6.96 -27.70
N ILE A 212 17.70 6.46 -26.82
CA ILE A 212 19.13 6.73 -26.91
C ILE A 212 19.77 5.53 -27.56
N THR A 213 19.72 5.55 -28.89
CA THR A 213 20.69 4.87 -29.73
C THR A 213 22.08 5.34 -29.29
N GLY A 214 22.70 4.58 -28.41
CA GLY A 214 23.98 4.90 -27.82
C GLY A 214 24.72 3.64 -27.44
N THR A 215 25.07 2.83 -28.44
CA THR A 215 26.15 1.84 -28.37
C THR A 215 27.37 2.48 -27.70
N SER A 216 27.64 2.14 -26.44
CA SER A 216 28.95 2.34 -25.82
C SER A 216 29.60 0.99 -25.66
N THR A 217 30.26 0.60 -26.73
CA THR A 217 31.19 -0.52 -26.81
C THR A 217 32.23 -0.40 -25.71
N THR A 218 32.40 -1.49 -24.96
CA THR A 218 33.52 -1.79 -24.08
C THR A 218 34.85 -1.45 -24.77
N THR A 219 35.65 -0.57 -24.18
CA THR A 219 37.07 -0.45 -24.55
C THR A 219 37.94 -0.60 -23.31
N THR A 220 38.35 -1.85 -23.07
CA THR A 220 39.43 -2.23 -22.16
C THR A 220 40.72 -1.54 -22.61
N THR A 221 41.16 -0.51 -21.90
CA THR A 221 42.51 0.04 -22.03
C THR A 221 43.39 -0.61 -20.97
N LYS A 222 44.17 -1.59 -21.41
CA LYS A 222 45.25 -2.23 -20.67
C LYS A 222 46.31 -1.17 -20.33
N ALA A 223 46.52 -0.90 -19.05
CA ALA A 223 47.66 -0.15 -18.55
C ALA A 223 48.96 -0.94 -18.79
N PRO A 224 50.00 -0.37 -19.43
CA PRO A 224 51.35 -0.92 -19.40
C PRO A 224 52.10 -0.38 -18.17
N GLU A 225 52.84 -1.28 -17.55
CA GLU A 225 53.72 -1.08 -16.40
C GLU A 225 54.76 0.04 -16.59
N THR A 226 55.07 0.68 -15.47
CA THR A 226 56.25 1.49 -15.17
C THR A 226 57.56 0.76 -15.47
N PRO A 227 58.58 1.47 -15.98
CA PRO A 227 59.91 1.35 -15.39
C PRO A 227 60.53 2.69 -14.99
N ALA A 228 61.39 2.62 -13.96
CA ALA A 228 62.10 3.70 -13.29
C ALA A 228 63.38 4.17 -14.01
N ALA A 229 63.98 5.24 -13.46
CA ALA A 229 65.34 5.81 -13.67
C ALA A 229 65.50 6.60 -15.00
N ASP A 230 66.25 7.70 -15.10
CA ASP A 230 67.38 8.23 -14.35
C ASP A 230 67.51 9.76 -14.65
N ALA A 231 68.12 10.54 -13.76
CA ALA A 231 68.60 11.91 -14.06
C ALA A 231 69.80 11.84 -15.04
N PRO A 232 70.20 12.92 -15.78
CA PRO A 232 71.03 13.96 -15.17
C PRO A 232 70.91 15.39 -15.79
N ILE A 233 71.28 16.34 -14.92
CA ILE A 233 72.07 17.58 -15.10
C ILE A 233 72.50 17.98 -16.52
N GLY A 234 72.19 19.22 -16.88
CA GLY A 234 72.82 20.00 -17.97
C GLY A 234 72.46 21.47 -17.86
#